data_AF-A0A9D6LMI3-F1
#
_entry.id   AF-A0A9D6LMI3-F1
#
_cell.length_a   1.000
_cell.length_b   1.000
_cell.length_c   1.000
_cell.angle_alpha   90.00
_cell.angle_beta   90.00
_cell.angle_gamma   90.00
#
_symmetry.space_group_name_H-M   'P 1'
#
loop_
_entity.id
_entity.type
_entity.pdbx_description
1 polymer ?
#
loop_
_entity_poly.entity_id
_entity_poly.type
_entity_poly.pdbx_seq_one_letter_code
_entity_poly.pdbx_strand_id
1 'polypeptide(L)'
;MGILSTFVRSWKKSSRLRRLQLKIAPPHQTVDDVVAVFMQNLHSGNSEQEKALEEFLDLCEDDNGIRKLMEIESLSRSDLKEIYHRLCRAGLGQWIKGHYAALSTIAYGEPLLFLVRAEKAGMNLREIASVLLRYWSNEIPQGGLLRAVT
;
A
#
# COMPACT_ATOMS: atom_id res chain seq x y z
N MET A 1 -21.73 7.69 -15.02
CA MET A 1 -20.36 8.03 -15.47
C MET A 1 -19.42 7.79 -14.30
N GLY A 2 -18.72 6.65 -14.30
CA GLY A 2 -18.07 6.11 -13.11
C GLY A 2 -16.79 6.87 -12.74
N ILE A 3 -16.72 7.31 -11.48
CA ILE A 3 -15.58 7.98 -10.84
C ILE A 3 -14.26 7.19 -11.05
N LEU A 4 -14.35 5.88 -11.29
CA LEU A 4 -13.25 4.95 -11.50
C LEU A 4 -12.48 5.10 -12.82
N SER A 5 -13.05 5.68 -13.89
CA SER A 5 -12.35 5.80 -15.18
C SER A 5 -11.15 6.77 -15.12
N THR A 6 -11.14 7.68 -14.14
CA THR A 6 -10.04 8.61 -13.88
C THR A 6 -8.90 8.05 -13.04
N PHE A 7 -9.04 6.87 -12.44
CA PHE A 7 -8.02 6.27 -11.57
C PHE A 7 -7.06 5.32 -12.30
N VAL A 8 -7.34 5.02 -13.57
CA VAL A 8 -6.59 4.03 -14.35
C VAL A 8 -5.71 4.74 -15.38
N ARG A 9 -4.45 4.96 -15.00
CA ARG A 9 -3.21 4.95 -15.81
C ARG A 9 -2.29 6.13 -15.47
N SER A 10 -1.27 5.82 -14.69
CA SER A 10 0.05 6.40 -14.95
C SER A 10 1.06 5.26 -15.09
N TRP A 11 1.35 4.88 -16.34
CA TRP A 11 2.34 3.85 -16.66
C TRP A 11 3.76 4.28 -16.31
N LYS A 12 4.02 5.60 -16.19
CA LYS A 12 5.28 6.16 -15.66
C LYS A 12 5.43 5.99 -14.14
N LYS A 13 4.32 5.76 -13.41
CA LYS A 13 4.31 5.53 -11.96
C LYS A 13 4.98 4.20 -11.59
N SER A 14 4.83 3.16 -12.42
CA SER A 14 5.21 1.79 -12.07
C SER A 14 6.72 1.60 -11.83
N SER A 15 7.59 2.29 -12.56
CA SER A 15 9.05 2.15 -12.39
C SER A 15 9.58 2.85 -11.14
N ARG A 16 9.15 4.09 -10.89
CA ARG A 16 9.49 4.84 -9.65
C ARG A 16 8.91 4.16 -8.42
N LEU A 17 7.65 3.75 -8.48
CA LEU A 17 6.97 3.01 -7.42
C LEU A 17 7.73 1.72 -7.08
N ARG A 18 8.08 0.92 -8.10
CA ARG A 18 8.83 -0.32 -7.90
C ARG A 18 10.18 -0.07 -7.27
N ARG A 19 10.92 0.95 -7.71
CA ARG A 19 12.21 1.33 -7.11
C ARG A 19 12.07 1.69 -5.64
N LEU A 20 11.04 2.44 -5.27
CA LEU A 20 10.77 2.81 -3.88
C LEU A 20 10.35 1.62 -3.02
N GLN A 21 9.47 0.77 -3.55
CA GLN A 21 9.09 -0.47 -2.88
C GLN A 21 10.30 -1.37 -2.61
N LEU A 22 11.22 -1.52 -3.58
CA LEU A 22 12.46 -2.28 -3.42
C LEU A 22 13.40 -1.67 -2.37
N LYS A 23 13.44 -0.33 -2.25
CA LYS A 23 14.24 0.36 -1.21
C LYS A 23 13.64 0.18 0.19
N ILE A 24 12.32 0.27 0.30
CA ILE A 24 11.59 0.14 1.57
C ILE A 24 11.61 -1.32 2.04
N ALA A 25 11.34 -2.24 1.12
CA ALA A 25 11.25 -3.67 1.40
C ALA A 25 11.91 -4.48 0.27
N PRO A 26 13.22 -4.79 0.35
CA PRO A 26 13.90 -5.64 -0.63
C PRO A 26 13.29 -7.05 -0.68
N PRO A 27 13.04 -7.64 -1.86
CA PRO A 27 12.58 -9.02 -2.00
C PRO A 27 13.74 -9.97 -1.69
N HIS A 28 13.46 -11.02 -0.91
CA HIS A 28 14.44 -12.01 -0.42
C HIS A 28 15.54 -11.41 0.46
N GLN A 29 15.15 -11.00 1.66
CA GLN A 29 16.11 -10.80 2.74
C GLN A 29 16.42 -12.15 3.37
N THR A 30 17.71 -12.49 3.45
CA THR A 30 18.16 -13.58 4.32
C THR A 30 17.84 -13.23 5.77
N VAL A 31 17.84 -14.22 6.67
CA VAL A 31 17.60 -13.95 8.11
C VAL A 31 18.60 -12.90 8.62
N ASP A 32 19.82 -12.92 8.11
CA ASP A 32 20.87 -11.93 8.43
C ASP A 32 20.51 -10.53 7.94
N ASP A 33 19.92 -10.38 6.76
CA ASP A 33 19.47 -9.08 6.25
C ASP A 33 18.31 -8.51 7.08
N VAL A 34 17.39 -9.37 7.52
CA VAL A 34 16.27 -8.97 8.40
C VAL A 34 16.80 -8.49 9.76
N VAL A 35 17.77 -9.22 10.32
CA VAL A 35 18.42 -8.86 11.59
C VAL A 35 19.22 -7.57 11.44
N ALA A 36 19.93 -7.38 10.33
CA ALA A 36 20.68 -6.16 10.06
C ALA A 36 19.76 -4.93 9.92
N VAL A 37 18.63 -5.07 9.23
CA VAL A 37 17.60 -4.01 9.12
C VAL A 37 16.99 -3.70 10.49
N PHE A 38 16.67 -4.72 11.28
CA PHE A 38 16.16 -4.54 12.64
C PHE A 38 17.17 -3.82 13.54
N MET A 39 18.44 -4.21 13.49
CA MET A 39 19.55 -3.58 14.24
C MET A 39 19.81 -2.12 13.80
N GLN A 40 19.74 -1.82 12.50
CA GLN A 40 19.83 -0.46 11.97
C GLN A 40 18.66 0.42 12.41
N ASN A 41 17.44 -0.11 12.42
CA ASN A 41 16.25 0.61 12.84
C ASN A 41 16.25 0.91 14.35
N LEU A 42 16.94 0.09 15.17
CA LEU A 42 17.16 0.38 16.59
C LEU A 42 18.22 1.46 16.85
N HIS A 43 19.20 1.62 15.96
CA HIS A 43 20.33 2.56 16.15
C HIS A 43 20.17 3.90 15.45
N SER A 44 19.26 4.03 14.47
CA SER A 44 19.17 5.23 13.63
C SER A 44 17.75 5.78 13.63
N GLY A 45 17.52 6.90 14.32
CA GLY A 45 16.26 7.64 14.25
C GLY A 45 15.97 8.30 12.89
N ASN A 46 16.62 7.83 11.81
CA ASN A 46 16.56 8.40 10.47
C ASN A 46 17.08 7.41 9.41
N SER A 47 16.52 6.19 9.37
CA SER A 47 16.97 5.15 8.45
C SER A 47 16.65 5.49 6.98
N GLU A 48 17.46 5.02 6.04
CA GLU A 48 17.22 5.20 4.60
C GLU A 48 15.85 4.64 4.15
N GLN A 49 15.31 3.68 4.89
CA GLN A 49 13.98 3.12 4.70
C GLN A 49 12.89 4.15 5.01
N GLU A 50 13.05 4.93 6.07
CA GLU A 50 12.12 5.99 6.46
C GLU A 50 12.09 7.09 5.40
N LYS A 51 13.25 7.51 4.90
CA LYS A 51 13.34 8.47 3.78
C LYS A 51 12.66 7.94 2.51
N ALA A 52 12.85 6.66 2.21
CA ALA A 52 12.21 6.04 1.06
C ALA A 52 10.68 5.94 1.23
N LEU A 53 10.20 5.73 2.47
CA LEU A 53 8.77 5.76 2.79
C LEU A 53 8.20 7.16 2.62
N GLU A 54 8.89 8.20 3.06
CA GLU A 54 8.46 9.59 2.83
C GLU A 54 8.43 9.93 1.33
N GLU A 55 9.45 9.55 0.54
CA GLU A 55 9.44 9.74 -0.92
C GLU A 55 8.28 8.96 -1.59
N PHE A 56 7.90 7.81 -1.03
CA PHE A 56 6.75 7.05 -1.48
C PHE A 56 5.42 7.76 -1.18
N LEU A 57 5.29 8.38 0.00
CA LEU A 57 4.10 9.14 0.37
C LEU A 57 3.96 10.40 -0.49
N ASP A 58 5.06 11.11 -0.78
CA ASP A 58 5.06 12.23 -1.72
C ASP A 58 4.51 11.81 -3.10
N LEU A 59 4.94 10.65 -3.60
CA LEU A 59 4.46 10.10 -4.87
C LEU A 59 2.97 9.74 -4.84
N CYS A 60 2.43 9.40 -3.68
CA CYS A 60 1.00 9.15 -3.51
C CYS A 60 0.21 10.46 -3.50
N GLU A 61 0.70 11.49 -2.82
CA GLU A 61 0.06 12.82 -2.77
C GLU A 61 0.10 13.54 -4.13
N ASP A 62 1.17 13.34 -4.92
CA ASP A 62 1.29 13.87 -6.28
C ASP A 62 0.36 13.16 -7.29
N ASP A 63 -0.14 11.96 -6.97
CA ASP A 63 -1.04 11.22 -7.84
C ASP A 63 -2.46 11.77 -7.72
N ASN A 64 -2.98 12.36 -8.81
CA ASN A 64 -4.32 12.93 -8.85
C ASN A 64 -5.44 11.98 -8.42
N GLY A 65 -5.30 10.67 -8.66
CA GLY A 65 -6.28 9.68 -8.23
C GLY A 65 -6.23 9.51 -6.72
N ILE A 66 -5.05 9.20 -6.19
CA ILE A 66 -4.87 8.99 -4.75
C ILE A 66 -5.19 10.25 -3.95
N ARG A 67 -4.74 11.43 -4.39
CA ARG A 67 -5.07 12.71 -3.76
C ARG A 67 -6.57 12.94 -3.66
N LYS A 68 -7.33 12.73 -4.75
CA LYS A 68 -8.79 12.85 -4.72
C LYS A 68 -9.43 11.85 -3.76
N LEU A 69 -8.91 10.63 -3.69
CA LEU A 69 -9.39 9.64 -2.74
C LEU A 69 -9.13 10.08 -1.30
N MET A 70 -7.94 10.59 -1.02
CA MET A 70 -7.60 11.16 0.30
C MET A 70 -8.56 12.30 0.66
N GLU A 71 -8.87 13.20 -0.27
CA GLU A 71 -9.86 14.27 -0.04
C GLU A 71 -11.26 13.72 0.25
N ILE A 72 -11.75 12.78 -0.58
CA ILE A 72 -13.10 12.19 -0.45
C ILE A 72 -13.26 11.43 0.87
N GLU A 73 -12.25 10.65 1.23
CA GLU A 73 -12.30 9.78 2.40
C GLU A 73 -11.73 10.44 3.66
N SER A 74 -11.29 11.70 3.55
CA SER A 74 -10.67 12.53 4.61
C SER A 74 -9.40 11.91 5.22
N LEU A 75 -8.52 11.39 4.37
CA LEU A 75 -7.23 10.81 4.76
C LEU A 75 -6.11 11.85 4.72
N SER A 76 -5.26 11.82 5.73
CA SER A 76 -4.01 12.56 5.83
C SER A 76 -2.81 11.68 5.49
N ARG A 77 -1.64 12.32 5.32
CA ARG A 77 -0.34 11.63 5.20
C ARG A 77 -0.07 10.69 6.37
N SER A 78 -0.37 11.12 7.59
CA SER A 78 -0.25 10.31 8.81
C SER A 78 -1.12 9.06 8.73
N ASP A 79 -2.34 9.16 8.18
CA ASP A 79 -3.23 8.01 8.01
C ASP A 79 -2.66 7.02 7.01
N LEU A 80 -2.06 7.47 5.90
CA LEU A 80 -1.41 6.57 4.94
C LEU A 80 -0.24 5.81 5.57
N LYS A 81 0.56 6.49 6.39
CA LYS A 81 1.68 5.89 7.13
C LYS A 81 1.19 4.87 8.15
N GLU A 82 0.11 5.19 8.88
CA GLU A 82 -0.51 4.26 9.81
C GLU A 82 -1.09 3.05 9.07
N ILE A 83 -1.81 3.26 7.97
CA ILE A 83 -2.34 2.18 7.09
C ILE A 83 -1.20 1.25 6.67
N TYR A 84 -0.05 1.79 6.26
CA TYR A 84 1.12 0.99 5.90
C TYR A 84 1.53 0.06 7.05
N HIS A 85 1.74 0.60 8.25
CA HIS A 85 2.15 -0.22 9.40
C HIS A 85 1.07 -1.22 9.82
N ARG A 86 -0.21 -0.85 9.77
CA ARG A 86 -1.34 -1.75 10.06
C ARG A 86 -1.38 -2.91 9.07
N LEU A 87 -1.25 -2.63 7.77
CA LEU A 87 -1.19 -3.65 6.72
C LEU A 87 0.01 -4.58 6.87
N CYS A 88 1.19 -4.04 7.19
CA CYS A 88 2.37 -4.86 7.46
C CYS A 88 2.13 -5.84 8.62
N ARG A 89 1.59 -5.37 9.75
CA ARG A 89 1.23 -6.23 10.90
C ARG A 89 0.13 -7.24 10.57
N ALA A 90 -0.76 -6.93 9.64
CA ALA A 90 -1.82 -7.82 9.18
C ALA A 90 -1.36 -8.88 8.16
N GLY A 91 -0.06 -8.91 7.83
CA GLY A 91 0.51 -9.90 6.91
C GLY A 91 0.60 -9.46 5.45
N LEU A 92 0.34 -8.19 5.14
CA LEU A 92 0.54 -7.61 3.79
C LEU A 92 1.94 -7.02 3.59
N GLY A 93 2.82 -7.13 4.59
CA GLY A 93 4.22 -6.69 4.51
C GLY A 93 5.10 -7.60 3.65
N GLN A 94 4.59 -8.11 2.54
CA GLN A 94 5.24 -9.11 1.70
C GLN A 94 5.09 -8.81 0.19
N TRP A 95 5.97 -9.40 -0.60
CA TRP A 95 5.92 -9.34 -2.06
C TRP A 95 4.99 -10.42 -2.61
N ILE A 96 4.02 -10.02 -3.43
CA ILE A 96 3.08 -10.90 -4.11
C ILE A 96 3.06 -10.52 -5.59
N LYS A 97 3.45 -11.47 -6.46
CA LYS A 97 3.44 -11.30 -7.92
C LYS A 97 4.10 -9.99 -8.40
N GLY A 98 5.19 -9.57 -7.75
CA GLY A 98 5.94 -8.37 -8.12
C GLY A 98 5.43 -7.06 -7.49
N HIS A 99 4.49 -7.14 -6.55
CA HIS A 99 3.97 -6.01 -5.77
C HIS A 99 4.29 -6.19 -4.30
N TYR A 100 4.86 -5.17 -3.66
CA TYR A 100 4.86 -5.14 -2.19
C TYR A 100 3.45 -4.78 -1.72
N ALA A 101 2.72 -5.74 -1.14
CA ALA A 101 1.26 -5.69 -1.03
C ALA A 101 0.75 -4.51 -0.19
N ALA A 102 1.40 -4.18 0.94
CA ALA A 102 1.01 -3.04 1.77
C ALA A 102 1.16 -1.70 1.04
N LEU A 103 2.34 -1.42 0.47
CA LEU A 103 2.59 -0.19 -0.29
C LEU A 103 1.75 -0.12 -1.56
N SER A 104 1.56 -1.24 -2.24
CA SER A 104 0.70 -1.28 -3.43
C SER A 104 -0.75 -0.97 -3.05
N THR A 105 -1.25 -1.49 -1.93
CA THR A 105 -2.61 -1.18 -1.45
C THR A 105 -2.82 0.33 -1.28
N ILE A 106 -1.82 1.07 -0.83
CA ILE A 106 -1.87 2.53 -0.69
C ILE A 106 -1.73 3.24 -2.05
N ALA A 107 -0.86 2.75 -2.92
CA ALA A 107 -0.52 3.43 -4.18
C ALA A 107 -1.56 3.27 -5.29
N TYR A 108 -2.51 2.36 -5.15
CA TYR A 108 -3.58 2.08 -6.12
C TYR A 108 -4.95 2.44 -5.53
N GLY A 109 -5.75 3.18 -6.30
CA GLY A 109 -7.00 3.77 -5.82
C GLY A 109 -8.06 2.73 -5.42
N GLU A 110 -8.25 1.67 -6.20
CA GLU A 110 -9.26 0.65 -5.88
C GLU A 110 -8.94 -0.09 -4.55
N PRO A 111 -7.72 -0.63 -4.33
CA PRO A 111 -7.36 -1.26 -3.06
C PRO A 111 -7.44 -0.32 -1.85
N LEU A 112 -6.99 0.94 -1.99
CA LEU A 112 -7.07 1.93 -0.92
C LEU A 112 -8.54 2.24 -0.57
N LEU A 113 -9.38 2.44 -1.59
CA LEU A 113 -10.80 2.71 -1.39
C LEU A 113 -11.52 1.53 -0.72
N PHE A 114 -11.23 0.31 -1.17
CA PHE A 114 -11.75 -0.91 -0.57
C PHE A 114 -11.40 -0.97 0.92
N LEU A 115 -10.12 -0.78 1.27
CA LEU A 115 -9.65 -0.82 2.65
C LEU A 115 -10.44 0.16 3.52
N VAL A 116 -10.49 1.43 3.11
CA VAL A 116 -11.11 2.48 3.93
C VAL A 116 -12.61 2.25 4.10
N ARG A 117 -13.30 1.81 3.04
CA ARG A 117 -14.74 1.56 3.11
C ARG A 117 -15.08 0.28 3.86
N ALA A 118 -14.28 -0.77 3.72
CA ALA A 118 -14.45 -2.00 4.49
C ALA A 118 -14.27 -1.74 5.99
N GLU A 119 -13.29 -0.91 6.39
CA GLU A 119 -13.13 -0.49 7.78
C GLU A 119 -14.34 0.30 8.28
N LYS A 120 -14.84 1.27 7.49
CA LYS A 120 -16.06 2.04 7.82
C LYS A 120 -17.30 1.16 7.91
N ALA A 121 -17.35 0.05 7.17
CA ALA A 121 -18.42 -0.95 7.22
C ALA A 121 -18.29 -1.93 8.39
N GLY A 122 -17.24 -1.82 9.22
CA GLY A 122 -17.02 -2.67 10.39
C GLY A 122 -16.28 -3.98 10.10
N MET A 123 -15.75 -4.17 8.89
CA MET A 123 -14.92 -5.32 8.57
C MET A 123 -13.60 -5.24 9.35
N ASN A 124 -13.18 -6.35 9.94
CA ASN A 124 -11.93 -6.33 10.71
C ASN A 124 -10.70 -6.40 9.78
N LEU A 125 -9.56 -5.91 10.28
CA LEU A 125 -8.33 -5.82 9.48
C LEU A 125 -7.85 -7.18 8.94
N ARG A 126 -8.16 -8.29 9.61
CA ARG A 126 -7.77 -9.64 9.17
C ARG A 126 -8.57 -10.09 7.94
N GLU A 127 -9.87 -9.79 7.91
CA GLU A 127 -10.74 -10.04 6.77
C GLU A 127 -10.32 -9.20 5.56
N ILE A 128 -10.10 -7.90 5.79
CA ILE A 128 -9.60 -6.97 4.76
C ILE A 128 -8.27 -7.48 4.19
N ALA A 129 -7.35 -7.87 5.07
CA ALA A 129 -6.05 -8.42 4.68
C ALA A 129 -6.20 -9.68 3.82
N SER A 130 -7.07 -10.60 4.21
CA SER A 130 -7.35 -11.82 3.44
C SER A 130 -7.86 -11.50 2.02
N VAL A 131 -8.80 -10.56 1.88
CA VAL A 131 -9.33 -10.15 0.58
C VAL A 131 -8.25 -9.49 -0.28
N LEU A 132 -7.46 -8.59 0.30
CA LEU A 132 -6.36 -7.93 -0.41
C LEU A 132 -5.27 -8.92 -0.85
N LEU A 133 -4.94 -9.92 -0.04
CA LEU A 133 -4.00 -10.99 -0.43
C LEU A 133 -4.49 -11.76 -1.67
N ARG A 134 -5.79 -12.08 -1.71
CA ARG A 134 -6.42 -12.74 -2.86
C ARG A 134 -6.41 -11.85 -4.10
N TYR A 135 -6.67 -10.56 -3.93
CA TYR A 135 -6.56 -9.58 -5.01
C TYR A 135 -5.14 -9.49 -5.59
N TRP A 136 -4.12 -9.34 -4.75
CA TRP A 136 -2.73 -9.30 -5.20
C TRP A 136 -2.26 -10.65 -5.78
N SER A 137 -2.88 -11.75 -5.38
CA SER A 137 -2.69 -13.09 -5.96
C SER A 137 -3.47 -13.30 -7.27
N ASN A 138 -4.14 -12.29 -7.81
CA ASN A 138 -5.00 -12.35 -9.01
C ASN A 138 -6.19 -13.33 -8.90
N GLU A 139 -6.63 -13.69 -7.69
CA GLU A 139 -7.88 -14.44 -7.50
C GLU A 139 -9.11 -13.53 -7.63
N ILE A 140 -8.95 -12.24 -7.33
CA ILE A 140 -9.97 -11.21 -7.52
C ILE A 140 -9.49 -10.29 -8.65
N PRO A 141 -10.25 -10.12 -9.74
CA PRO A 141 -9.85 -9.25 -10.84
C PRO A 141 -9.91 -7.77 -10.45
N GLN A 142 -9.21 -6.93 -11.21
CA GLN A 142 -9.34 -5.47 -11.12
C GLN A 142 -10.79 -5.04 -11.35
N GLY A 143 -11.28 -4.09 -10.55
CA GLY A 143 -12.69 -3.70 -10.46
C GLY A 143 -13.57 -4.65 -9.61
N GLY A 144 -12.99 -5.73 -9.09
CA GLY A 144 -13.69 -6.75 -8.30
C GLY A 144 -13.74 -6.47 -6.81
N LEU A 145 -12.83 -5.65 -6.26
CA LEU A 145 -12.75 -5.42 -4.81
C LEU A 145 -13.96 -4.66 -4.28
N LEU A 146 -14.41 -3.64 -5.02
CA LEU A 146 -15.52 -2.78 -4.57
C LEU A 146 -16.86 -3.52 -4.53
N ARG A 147 -17.01 -4.61 -5.29
CA ARG A 147 -18.19 -5.48 -5.23
C ARG A 147 -18.30 -6.24 -3.90
N ALA A 148 -17.22 -6.37 -3.14
CA ALA A 148 -17.22 -7.05 -1.85
C ALA A 148 -17.67 -6.15 -0.69
N VAL A 149 -17.85 -4.84 -0.92
CA VAL A 149 -18.22 -3.84 0.10
C VAL A 149 -19.54 -3.11 -0.27
N THR A 150 -20.21 -3.55 -1.34
CA THR A 150 -21.56 -3.06 -1.72
C THR A 150 -22.60 -4.06 -1.26
#